data_AF-A0A060YT45-F1
#
_entry.id   AF-A0A060YT45-F1
#
_cell.length_a   1.000
_cell.length_b   1.000
_cell.length_c   1.000
_cell.angle_alpha   90.00
_cell.angle_beta   90.00
_cell.angle_gamma   90.00
#
_symmetry.space_group_name_H-M   'P 1'
#
loop_
_entity.id
_entity.type
_entity.pdbx_description
1 polymer ?
#
loop_
_entity_poly.entity_id
_entity_poly.type
_entity_poly.pdbx_seq_one_letter_code
_entity_poly.pdbx_strand_id
1 'polypeptide(L)'
;MNMLLHHVLCLILHVVSSSQYGTETIETLMPNVKVVKVDLRIFTETQVPLLCGDSYQDTEVIWMKDSEREGQGNQIQVKVEEMMGANYSCHNAAGDYLNHTLVLVQDIPSPNRTRRILEKSHDADEN
;
A
#
# COMPACT_ATOMS: atom_id res chain seq x y z
N MET A 1 34.75 -29.91 13.22
CA MET A 1 33.43 -30.33 12.68
C MET A 1 32.29 -29.58 13.38
N ASN A 2 32.37 -28.24 13.48
CA ASN A 2 31.42 -27.41 14.24
C ASN A 2 31.06 -26.10 13.52
N MET A 3 31.97 -25.57 12.68
CA MET A 3 31.78 -24.39 11.83
C MET A 3 30.71 -24.59 10.74
N LEU A 4 30.68 -25.76 10.11
CA LEU A 4 29.67 -26.09 9.09
C LEU A 4 28.27 -26.19 9.69
N LEU A 5 28.15 -26.68 10.92
CA LEU A 5 26.88 -26.78 11.62
C LEU A 5 26.30 -25.39 11.94
N HIS A 6 27.16 -24.44 12.35
CA HIS A 6 26.75 -23.06 12.61
C HIS A 6 26.35 -22.32 11.33
N HIS A 7 27.08 -22.49 10.22
CA HIS A 7 26.71 -21.88 8.94
C HIS A 7 25.38 -22.43 8.40
N VAL A 8 25.15 -23.74 8.52
CA VAL A 8 23.87 -24.36 8.15
C VAL A 8 22.74 -23.87 9.06
N LEU A 9 22.96 -23.79 10.37
CA LEU A 9 21.97 -23.26 11.31
C LEU A 9 21.63 -21.79 11.05
N CYS A 10 22.64 -20.95 10.73
CA CYS A 10 22.43 -19.57 10.33
C CYS A 10 21.58 -19.49 9.06
N LEU A 11 21.91 -20.26 8.01
CA LEU A 11 21.11 -20.26 6.77
C LEU A 11 19.66 -20.68 7.01
N ILE A 12 19.41 -21.67 7.86
CA ILE A 12 18.06 -22.11 8.22
C ILE A 12 17.32 -21.01 9.00
N LEU A 13 17.97 -20.32 9.93
CA LEU A 13 17.38 -19.20 10.68
C LEU A 13 17.05 -17.99 9.79
N HIS A 14 17.84 -17.73 8.75
CA HIS A 14 17.57 -16.64 7.81
C HIS A 14 16.38 -16.97 6.88
N VAL A 15 16.17 -18.23 6.53
CA VAL A 15 15.03 -18.69 5.71
C VAL A 15 13.71 -18.68 6.51
N VAL A 16 13.76 -18.87 7.84
CA VAL A 16 12.55 -18.81 8.71
C VAL A 16 12.16 -17.37 9.06
N SER A 17 13.07 -16.40 8.83
CA SER A 17 12.84 -14.98 9.12
C SER A 17 12.14 -14.22 7.98
N SER A 18 11.81 -14.87 6.85
CA SER A 18 10.82 -14.33 5.92
C SER A 18 9.43 -14.54 6.52
N SER A 19 9.17 -13.69 7.50
CA SER A 19 7.91 -13.54 8.20
C SER A 19 6.72 -13.59 7.25
N GLN A 20 5.92 -14.64 7.38
CA GLN A 20 4.50 -14.59 7.04
C GLN A 20 3.82 -13.66 8.04
N TYR A 21 3.94 -12.35 7.83
CA TYR A 21 2.94 -11.41 8.30
C TYR A 21 1.75 -11.50 7.35
N GLY A 22 0.55 -11.19 7.85
CA GLY A 22 -0.76 -11.51 7.25
C GLY A 22 -0.82 -11.34 5.72
N THR A 23 -1.69 -12.13 5.08
CA THR A 23 -1.86 -12.16 3.62
C THR A 23 -2.40 -10.83 3.09
N GLU A 24 -1.54 -9.81 3.02
CA GLU A 24 -1.82 -8.60 2.27
C GLU A 24 -1.80 -8.94 0.79
N THR A 25 -2.84 -8.53 0.08
CA THR A 25 -2.94 -8.78 -1.36
C THR A 25 -3.35 -7.50 -2.05
N ILE A 26 -2.51 -7.05 -2.97
CA ILE A 26 -2.75 -5.87 -3.79
C ILE A 26 -3.32 -6.35 -5.12
N GLU A 27 -4.57 -5.98 -5.40
CA GLU A 27 -5.26 -6.36 -6.63
C GLU A 27 -5.72 -5.12 -7.38
N THR A 28 -5.74 -5.20 -8.71
CA THR A 28 -6.44 -4.23 -9.55
C THR A 28 -7.91 -4.63 -9.63
N LEU A 29 -8.80 -3.87 -8.99
CA LEU A 29 -10.23 -4.14 -9.01
C LEU A 29 -10.86 -3.77 -10.36
N MET A 30 -10.45 -2.62 -10.90
CA MET A 30 -10.85 -2.09 -12.20
C MET A 30 -9.79 -1.06 -12.66
N PRO A 31 -9.88 -0.53 -13.90
CA PRO A 31 -8.91 0.46 -14.36
C PRO A 31 -8.74 1.60 -13.36
N ASN A 32 -7.48 1.97 -13.08
CA ASN A 32 -7.11 3.01 -12.12
C ASN A 32 -7.57 2.78 -10.66
N VAL A 33 -7.99 1.56 -10.28
CA VAL A 33 -8.35 1.25 -8.90
C VAL A 33 -7.60 0.02 -8.40
N LYS A 34 -6.78 0.24 -7.36
CA LYS A 34 -6.09 -0.81 -6.61
C LYS A 34 -6.78 -1.00 -5.26
N VAL A 35 -6.87 -2.25 -4.82
CA VAL A 35 -7.40 -2.62 -3.51
C VAL A 35 -6.32 -3.37 -2.75
N VAL A 36 -5.98 -2.87 -1.56
CA VAL A 36 -5.14 -3.55 -0.58
C VAL A 36 -6.05 -4.33 0.36
N LYS A 37 -6.07 -5.65 0.21
CA LYS A 37 -6.82 -6.55 1.09
C LYS A 37 -5.98 -6.92 2.29
N VAL A 38 -6.45 -6.66 3.50
CA VAL A 38 -5.65 -6.77 4.73
C VAL A 38 -6.45 -7.33 5.91
N ASP A 39 -5.80 -8.02 6.84
CA ASP A 39 -6.37 -8.28 8.18
C ASP A 39 -5.97 -7.13 9.10
N LEU A 40 -6.90 -6.21 9.37
CA LEU A 40 -6.65 -5.00 10.19
C LEU A 40 -6.20 -5.28 11.63
N ARG A 41 -6.26 -6.51 12.14
CA ARG A 41 -5.72 -6.83 13.48
C ARG A 41 -4.19 -6.80 13.52
N ILE A 42 -3.58 -7.10 12.39
CA ILE A 42 -2.12 -7.29 12.26
C ILE A 42 -1.52 -6.41 11.18
N PHE A 43 -2.35 -5.79 10.34
CA PHE A 43 -1.91 -4.87 9.31
C PHE A 43 -1.55 -3.52 9.93
N THR A 44 -0.34 -3.05 9.63
CA THR A 44 0.14 -1.72 9.97
C THR A 44 0.27 -0.88 8.72
N GLU A 45 1.02 -1.36 7.73
CA GLU A 45 1.33 -0.64 6.51
C GLU A 45 1.77 -1.59 5.38
N THR A 46 1.64 -1.15 4.13
CA THR A 46 2.29 -1.77 2.97
C THR A 46 2.66 -0.75 1.90
N GLN A 47 3.54 -1.16 0.99
CA GLN A 47 3.95 -0.36 -0.17
C GLN A 47 3.15 -0.78 -1.41
N VAL A 48 2.43 0.16 -2.02
CA VAL A 48 1.62 -0.09 -3.21
C VAL A 48 2.31 0.49 -4.45
N PRO A 49 2.62 -0.34 -5.47
CA PRO A 49 3.21 0.14 -6.70
C PRO A 49 2.15 0.82 -7.57
N LEU A 50 2.43 2.05 -7.98
CA LEU A 50 1.62 2.83 -8.90
C LEU A 50 2.35 3.04 -10.22
N LEU A 51 1.60 3.02 -11.33
CA LEU A 51 2.10 3.27 -12.67
C LEU A 51 1.22 4.34 -13.32
N CYS A 52 1.83 5.38 -13.89
CA CYS A 52 1.08 6.49 -14.48
C CYS A 52 0.46 6.05 -15.82
N GLY A 53 1.23 5.29 -16.59
CA GLY A 53 0.74 4.60 -17.79
C GLY A 53 1.88 3.99 -18.60
N ASP A 54 1.56 3.03 -19.46
CA ASP A 54 2.56 2.30 -20.25
C ASP A 54 3.33 3.21 -21.23
N SER A 55 2.76 4.35 -21.61
CA SER A 55 3.32 5.27 -22.60
C SER A 55 4.30 6.31 -22.04
N TYR A 56 4.54 6.36 -20.73
CA TYR A 56 5.30 7.45 -20.08
C TYR A 56 6.69 7.05 -19.57
N GLN A 57 7.27 5.96 -20.09
CA GLN A 57 8.56 5.44 -19.61
C GLN A 57 9.73 6.44 -19.68
N ASP A 58 9.76 7.28 -20.71
CA ASP A 58 10.81 8.28 -20.93
C ASP A 58 10.35 9.73 -20.66
N THR A 59 9.21 9.89 -19.99
CA THR A 59 8.64 11.21 -19.68
C THR A 59 8.87 11.55 -18.21
N GLU A 60 9.16 12.82 -17.93
CA GLU A 60 9.14 13.31 -16.56
C GLU A 60 7.70 13.31 -16.04
N VAL A 61 7.43 12.44 -15.06
CA VAL A 61 6.13 12.28 -14.41
C VAL A 61 6.25 12.65 -12.94
N ILE A 62 5.33 13.47 -12.42
CA ILE A 62 5.27 13.89 -11.03
C ILE A 62 3.98 13.36 -10.42
N TRP A 63 4.09 12.67 -9.29
CA TRP A 63 2.94 12.14 -8.56
C TRP A 63 2.52 13.03 -7.41
N MET A 64 1.21 13.15 -7.24
CA MET A 64 0.58 14.00 -6.25
C MET A 64 -0.48 13.24 -5.46
N LYS A 65 -0.60 13.56 -4.16
CA LYS A 65 -1.71 13.17 -3.28
C LYS A 65 -2.20 14.45 -2.59
N ASP A 66 -3.47 14.81 -2.78
CA ASP A 66 -4.09 15.98 -2.14
C ASP A 66 -3.25 17.29 -2.24
N SER A 67 -2.60 17.51 -3.38
CA SER A 67 -1.67 18.63 -3.68
C SER A 67 -0.26 18.54 -3.10
N GLU A 68 0.06 17.47 -2.37
CA GLU A 68 1.41 17.17 -1.91
C GLU A 68 2.13 16.26 -2.91
N ARG A 69 3.44 16.50 -3.12
CA ARG A 69 4.24 15.69 -4.04
C ARG A 69 4.66 14.39 -3.34
N GLU A 70 4.29 13.27 -3.94
CA GLU A 70 4.59 11.92 -3.44
C GLU A 70 5.85 11.33 -4.08
N GLY A 71 6.15 11.70 -5.33
CA GLY A 71 7.30 11.15 -6.03
C GLY A 71 7.43 11.61 -7.48
N GLN A 72 8.43 11.07 -8.15
CA GLN A 72 8.75 11.36 -9.54
C GLN A 72 9.11 10.06 -10.28
N GLY A 73 8.78 10.00 -11.57
CA GLY A 73 8.97 8.85 -12.45
C GLY A 73 7.64 8.19 -12.84
N ASN A 74 7.65 7.41 -13.93
CA ASN A 74 6.44 6.72 -14.41
C ASN A 74 5.87 5.75 -13.36
N GLN A 75 6.75 5.14 -12.55
CA GLN A 75 6.38 4.23 -11.46
C GLN A 75 6.88 4.74 -10.12
N ILE A 76 6.03 4.68 -9.09
CA ILE A 76 6.39 4.97 -7.70
C ILE A 76 5.87 3.89 -6.75
N GLN A 77 6.35 3.90 -5.52
CA GLN A 77 5.81 3.09 -4.41
C GLN A 77 5.20 4.05 -3.39
N VAL A 78 3.91 3.90 -3.09
CA VAL A 78 3.23 4.72 -2.08
C VAL A 78 2.96 3.90 -0.83
N LYS A 79 3.09 4.54 0.34
CA LYS A 79 2.80 3.90 1.62
C LYS A 79 1.31 3.99 1.90
N VAL A 80 0.71 2.86 2.26
CA VAL A 80 -0.68 2.76 2.74
C VAL A 80 -0.65 2.26 4.16
N GLU A 81 -1.22 3.03 5.08
CA GLU A 81 -1.26 2.72 6.51
C GLU A 81 -2.71 2.44 6.95
N GLU A 82 -2.91 1.42 7.77
CA GLU A 82 -4.21 1.05 8.33
C GLU A 82 -5.35 1.05 7.29
N MET A 83 -6.32 1.97 7.41
CA MET A 83 -7.45 2.15 6.48
C MET A 83 -7.31 3.38 5.57
N MET A 84 -6.12 3.99 5.54
CA MET A 84 -5.85 5.24 4.85
C MET A 84 -5.50 5.00 3.37
N GLY A 85 -6.53 4.68 2.58
CA GLY A 85 -6.46 4.78 1.13
C GLY A 85 -6.40 6.23 0.65
N ALA A 86 -6.04 6.44 -0.62
CA ALA A 86 -5.97 7.77 -1.21
C ALA A 86 -6.11 7.73 -2.73
N ASN A 87 -6.39 8.89 -3.32
CA ASN A 87 -6.34 9.09 -4.76
C ASN A 87 -5.01 9.77 -5.12
N TYR A 88 -4.26 9.14 -6.03
CA TYR A 88 -2.98 9.65 -6.51
C TYR A 88 -3.13 10.08 -7.96
N SER A 89 -2.74 11.30 -8.30
CA SER A 89 -2.67 11.78 -9.68
C SER A 89 -1.23 11.88 -10.15
N CYS A 90 -1.01 11.67 -11.45
CA CYS A 90 0.28 11.88 -12.07
C CYS A 90 0.18 12.94 -13.16
N HIS A 91 1.23 13.76 -13.26
CA HIS A 91 1.29 14.96 -14.09
C HIS A 91 2.60 15.00 -14.88
N ASN A 92 2.62 15.67 -16.02
CA ASN A 92 3.86 15.95 -16.74
C ASN A 92 4.64 17.12 -16.09
N ALA A 93 5.81 17.46 -16.62
CA ALA A 93 6.63 18.58 -16.15
C ALA A 93 5.94 19.96 -16.25
N ALA A 94 4.98 20.12 -17.16
CA ALA A 94 4.18 21.35 -17.28
C ALA A 94 3.05 21.43 -16.24
N GLY A 95 2.80 20.34 -15.51
CA GLY A 95 1.71 20.22 -14.54
C GLY A 95 0.41 19.68 -15.13
N ASP A 96 0.37 19.36 -16.42
CA ASP A 96 -0.82 18.79 -17.04
C ASP A 96 -1.12 17.42 -16.46
N TYR A 97 -2.38 17.18 -16.19
CA TYR A 97 -2.87 15.89 -15.73
C TYR A 97 -2.66 14.81 -16.80
N LEU A 98 -2.09 13.67 -16.40
CA LEU A 98 -1.88 12.52 -17.27
C LEU A 98 -2.83 11.37 -16.92
N ASN A 99 -2.84 10.94 -15.66
CA ASN A 99 -3.67 9.83 -15.18
C ASN A 99 -3.82 9.87 -13.65
N HIS A 100 -4.54 8.89 -13.09
CA HIS A 100 -4.69 8.71 -11.65
C HIS A 100 -4.73 7.23 -11.26
N THR A 101 -4.57 6.96 -9.98
CA THR A 101 -4.89 5.67 -9.38
C THR A 101 -5.51 5.90 -8.00
N LEU A 102 -6.71 5.38 -7.81
CA LEU A 102 -7.36 5.27 -6.51
C LEU A 102 -6.87 4.00 -5.81
N VAL A 103 -6.34 4.16 -4.61
CA VAL A 103 -5.95 3.05 -3.74
C VAL A 103 -6.96 2.96 -2.60
N LEU A 104 -7.61 1.81 -2.50
CA LEU A 104 -8.57 1.48 -1.45
C LEU A 104 -7.99 0.44 -0.51
N VAL A 105 -8.42 0.45 0.75
CA VAL A 105 -8.12 -0.62 1.70
C VAL A 105 -9.39 -1.39 2.01
N GLN A 106 -9.29 -2.71 1.95
CA GLN A 106 -10.38 -3.62 2.29
C GLN A 106 -9.95 -4.56 3.41
N ASP A 107 -10.64 -4.46 4.53
CA ASP A 107 -10.52 -5.40 5.64
C ASP A 107 -11.14 -6.76 5.26
N ILE A 108 -10.33 -7.81 5.20
CA ILE A 108 -10.81 -9.15 4.85
C ILE A 108 -11.41 -9.84 6.09
N PRO A 109 -12.62 -10.44 5.96
CA PRO A 109 -13.23 -11.17 7.07
C PRO A 109 -12.35 -12.36 7.49
N SER A 110 -12.04 -12.44 8.78
CA SER A 110 -11.44 -13.63 9.39
C SER A 110 -12.54 -14.48 10.03
N PRO A 111 -12.48 -15.83 9.95
CA PRO A 111 -13.44 -16.69 10.63
C PRO A 111 -13.49 -16.33 12.13
N ASN A 112 -14.72 -16.20 12.66
CA ASN A 112 -15.06 -15.74 14.02
C ASN A 112 -15.04 -14.23 14.30
N ARG A 113 -15.16 -13.37 13.28
CA ARG A 113 -15.19 -11.91 13.47
C ARG A 113 -16.57 -11.30 13.23
N THR A 114 -17.08 -10.57 14.23
CA THR A 114 -18.17 -9.59 14.06
C THR A 114 -17.63 -8.36 13.34
N ARG A 115 -18.32 -7.89 12.29
CA ARG A 115 -17.95 -6.68 11.53
C ARG A 115 -17.75 -5.52 12.50
N ARG A 116 -16.54 -4.95 12.55
CA ARG A 116 -16.27 -3.75 13.36
C ARG A 116 -16.78 -2.55 12.57
N ILE A 117 -17.81 -1.89 13.09
CA ILE A 117 -18.30 -0.62 12.59
C ILE A 117 -17.63 0.45 13.45
N LEU A 118 -16.94 1.41 12.82
CA LEU A 118 -16.48 2.59 13.53
C LEU A 118 -17.71 3.38 13.94
N GLU A 119 -17.99 3.44 15.24
CA GLU A 119 -19.01 4.33 15.78
C GLU A 119 -18.43 5.73 15.87
N LYS A 120 -19.16 6.71 15.35
CA LYS A 120 -18.79 8.12 15.46
C LYS A 120 -18.79 8.52 16.94
N SER A 121 -17.67 9.05 17.45
CA SER A 121 -17.65 9.70 18.76
C SER A 121 -18.57 10.92 18.75
N HIS A 122 -19.40 11.05 19.78
CA HIS A 122 -20.13 12.29 20.07
C HIS A 122 -19.12 13.27 20.68
N ASP A 123 -18.35 13.95 19.84
CA ASP A 123 -17.65 15.15 20.28
C ASP A 123 -18.70 16.25 20.31
N ALA A 124 -18.99 16.74 21.52
CA ALA A 124 -19.89 17.85 21.74
C ALA A 124 -19.31 19.07 21.03
N ASP A 125 -20.03 19.58 20.03
CA ASP A 125 -19.81 20.93 19.51
C ASP A 125 -19.99 21.91 20.68
N GLU A 126 -18.89 22.31 21.30
CA GLU A 126 -18.89 23.35 22.31
C GLU A 126 -19.10 24.69 21.59
N ASN A 127 -20.26 25.28 21.83
CA ASN A 127 -20.78 26.52 21.25
C ASN A 127 -20.02 27.77 21.71
#